data_AF-A0A3C0QKM2-F1
#
_entry.id   AF-A0A3C0QKM2-F1
#
_cell.length_a   1.000
_cell.length_b   1.000
_cell.length_c   1.000
_cell.angle_alpha   90.00
_cell.angle_beta   90.00
_cell.angle_gamma   90.00
#
_symmetry.space_group_name_H-M   'P 1'
#
loop_
_entity.id
_entity.type
_entity.pdbx_description
1 polymer ?
#
loop_
_entity_poly.entity_id
_entity_poly.type
_entity_poly.pdbx_seq_one_letter_code
_entity_poly.pdbx_strand_id
1 'polypeptide(L)'
;MTMAYIIFVNPAILSAGGATGIPFEAAVIATCIGAGLMSMIMGLLTNTPFAMASGMGINAVVIFTIVFGLGMSWQQAMGIIVIEGIIVTIFVLTGLRSMIMR
;
A
#
# COMPACT_ATOMS: atom_id res chain seq x y z
N MET A 1 8.38 -17.27 1.94
CA MET A 1 7.34 -18.14 1.30
C MET A 1 5.92 -17.73 1.68
N THR A 2 5.60 -17.53 2.96
CA THR A 2 4.24 -17.17 3.43
C THR A 2 3.64 -15.94 2.75
N MET A 3 4.45 -14.95 2.35
CA MET A 3 4.01 -13.73 1.66
C MET A 3 4.24 -13.73 0.13
N ALA A 4 4.77 -14.81 -0.45
CA ALA A 4 5.15 -14.84 -1.86
C ALA A 4 3.95 -14.69 -2.81
N TYR A 5 2.75 -15.09 -2.37
CA TYR A 5 1.53 -14.94 -3.15
C TYR A 5 1.19 -13.46 -3.45
N ILE A 6 1.66 -12.51 -2.63
CA ILE A 6 1.45 -11.07 -2.83
C ILE A 6 2.07 -10.60 -4.16
N ILE A 7 3.14 -11.25 -4.62
CA ILE A 7 3.82 -10.96 -5.89
C ILE A 7 2.87 -11.11 -7.07
N PHE A 8 1.90 -12.01 -7.00
CA PHE A 8 0.92 -12.24 -8.07
C PHE A 8 -0.43 -11.60 -7.76
N VAL A 9 -0.90 -11.72 -6.52
CA VAL A 9 -2.25 -11.31 -6.13
C VAL A 9 -2.39 -9.79 -6.07
N ASN A 10 -1.40 -9.08 -5.53
CA ASN A 10 -1.47 -7.62 -5.45
C ASN A 10 -1.54 -6.93 -6.83
N PRO A 11 -0.63 -7.22 -7.78
CA PRO A 11 -0.71 -6.63 -9.12
C PRO A 11 -1.93 -7.13 -9.90
N ALA A 12 -2.45 -8.33 -9.63
CA ALA A 12 -3.72 -8.78 -10.21
C ALA A 12 -4.91 -7.92 -9.74
N ILE A 13 -4.95 -7.54 -8.46
CA ILE A 13 -5.96 -6.61 -7.93
C ILE A 13 -5.75 -5.21 -8.53
N LEU A 14 -4.52 -4.68 -8.48
CA LEU A 14 -4.21 -3.33 -8.95
C LEU A 14 -4.45 -3.15 -10.45
N SER A 15 -4.08 -4.13 -11.27
CA SER A 15 -4.31 -4.10 -12.71
C SER A 15 -5.77 -4.43 -13.06
N ALA A 16 -6.46 -5.23 -12.23
CA ALA A 16 -7.82 -5.71 -12.45
C ALA A 16 -8.09 -6.14 -13.91
N GLY A 17 -7.19 -6.95 -14.46
CA GLY A 17 -7.28 -7.42 -15.85
C GLY A 17 -7.01 -6.34 -16.91
N GLY A 18 -6.30 -5.27 -16.56
CA GLY A 18 -5.97 -4.15 -17.44
C GLY A 18 -6.99 -3.01 -17.42
N ALA A 19 -8.12 -3.17 -16.72
CA ALA A 19 -9.19 -2.18 -16.67
C ALA A 19 -8.81 -0.88 -15.93
N THR A 20 -7.80 -0.93 -15.06
CA THR A 20 -7.31 0.26 -14.35
C THR A 20 -6.22 0.99 -15.13
N GLY A 21 -5.62 0.38 -16.16
CA GLY A 21 -4.47 0.94 -16.87
C GLY A 21 -3.14 0.86 -16.12
N ILE A 22 -3.09 0.20 -14.95
CA ILE A 22 -1.82 -0.07 -14.24
C ILE A 22 -1.09 -1.24 -14.92
N PRO A 23 0.16 -1.07 -15.38
CA PRO A 23 0.97 -2.17 -15.91
C PRO A 23 1.27 -3.20 -14.81
N PHE A 24 0.97 -4.47 -15.07
CA PHE A 24 1.14 -5.55 -14.11
C PHE A 24 2.59 -5.66 -13.64
N GLU A 25 3.55 -5.65 -14.56
CA GLU A 25 4.99 -5.75 -14.24
C GLU A 25 5.48 -4.60 -13.37
N ALA A 26 5.05 -3.37 -13.67
CA ALA A 26 5.41 -2.21 -12.87
C ALA A 26 4.86 -2.32 -11.43
N ALA A 27 3.62 -2.80 -11.27
CA ALA A 27 3.01 -3.04 -9.97
C ALA A 27 3.71 -4.16 -9.17
N VAL A 28 4.16 -5.24 -9.84
CA VAL A 28 4.98 -6.29 -9.22
C VAL A 28 6.27 -5.69 -8.66
N ILE A 29 7.03 -4.98 -9.50
CA ILE A 29 8.33 -4.41 -9.13
C ILE A 29 8.17 -3.42 -7.98
N ALA A 30 7.19 -2.50 -8.07
CA ALA A 30 6.91 -1.53 -7.02
C ALA A 30 6.54 -2.22 -5.69
N THR A 31 5.73 -3.27 -5.73
CA THR A 31 5.33 -4.03 -4.53
C THR A 31 6.52 -4.74 -3.89
N CYS A 32 7.35 -5.42 -4.69
CA CYS A 32 8.51 -6.16 -4.19
C CYS A 32 9.57 -5.23 -3.59
N ILE A 33 9.87 -4.13 -4.27
CA ILE A 33 10.83 -3.12 -3.77
C ILE A 33 10.29 -2.47 -2.49
N GLY A 34 9.00 -2.07 -2.49
CA GLY A 34 8.38 -1.46 -1.32
C GLY A 34 8.37 -2.39 -0.11
N ALA A 35 7.91 -3.63 -0.27
CA ALA A 35 7.87 -4.62 0.80
C ALA A 35 9.27 -5.00 1.31
N GLY A 36 10.23 -5.17 0.39
CA GLY A 36 11.62 -5.47 0.73
C GLY A 36 12.28 -4.33 1.51
N LEU A 37 12.17 -3.10 1.00
CA LEU A 37 12.74 -1.92 1.66
C LEU A 37 12.13 -1.70 3.04
N MET A 38 10.80 -1.75 3.15
CA MET A 38 10.10 -1.55 4.42
C MET A 38 10.45 -2.65 5.44
N SER A 39 10.52 -3.90 5.00
CA SER A 39 10.94 -5.01 5.87
C SER A 39 12.40 -4.88 6.32
N MET A 40 13.30 -4.43 5.44
CA MET A 40 14.69 -4.14 5.81
C MET A 40 14.78 -3.00 6.82
N ILE A 41 14.02 -1.93 6.63
CA ILE A 41 13.98 -0.78 7.54
C ILE A 41 13.51 -1.22 8.93
N MET A 42 12.46 -2.05 9.03
CA MET A 42 12.01 -2.60 10.31
C MET A 42 13.08 -3.48 10.98
N GLY A 43 13.76 -4.31 10.20
CA GLY A 43 14.84 -5.14 10.74
C GLY A 43 16.03 -4.32 11.25
N LEU A 44 16.41 -3.26 10.52
CA LEU A 44 17.63 -2.49 10.83
C LEU A 44 17.41 -1.35 11.84
N LEU A 45 16.31 -0.60 11.73
CA LEU A 45 16.07 0.58 12.57
C LEU A 45 15.36 0.25 13.88
N THR A 46 14.34 -0.61 13.83
CA THR A 46 13.53 -0.95 15.01
C THR A 46 13.98 -2.26 15.67
N ASN A 47 14.87 -3.02 15.02
CA ASN A 47 15.40 -4.30 15.50
C ASN A 47 14.29 -5.30 15.87
N THR A 48 13.13 -5.17 15.20
CA THR A 48 11.94 -5.99 15.40
C THR A 48 11.72 -6.85 14.16
N PRO A 49 11.54 -8.17 14.29
CA PRO A 49 11.42 -9.08 13.16
C PRO A 49 10.00 -9.07 12.57
N PHE A 50 9.55 -7.89 12.09
CA PHE A 50 8.27 -7.74 11.40
C PHE A 50 8.47 -7.63 9.90
N ALA A 51 7.96 -8.62 9.17
CA ALA A 51 7.86 -8.56 7.71
C ALA A 51 6.69 -7.65 7.32
N MET A 52 6.99 -6.57 6.61
CA MET A 52 5.99 -5.65 6.09
C MET A 52 5.75 -5.93 4.61
N ALA A 53 4.49 -6.18 4.27
CA ALA A 53 4.07 -6.41 2.90
C ALA A 53 2.81 -5.59 2.59
N SER A 54 2.28 -5.76 1.38
CA SER A 54 1.12 -5.00 0.90
C SER A 54 -0.15 -5.28 1.70
N GLY A 55 -0.86 -4.21 2.09
CA GLY A 55 -2.19 -4.27 2.70
C GLY A 55 -3.26 -4.60 1.67
N MET A 56 -3.41 -5.88 1.31
CA MET A 56 -4.27 -6.31 0.19
C MET A 56 -5.74 -5.88 0.32
N GLY A 57 -6.30 -5.85 1.53
CA GLY A 57 -7.68 -5.42 1.74
C GLY A 57 -7.90 -3.95 1.36
N ILE A 58 -6.93 -3.09 1.67
CA ILE A 58 -7.00 -1.67 1.33
C ILE A 58 -6.84 -1.47 -0.18
N ASN A 59 -5.91 -2.20 -0.82
CA ASN A 59 -5.75 -2.13 -2.28
C ASN A 59 -7.00 -2.59 -3.03
N ALA A 60 -7.71 -3.59 -2.52
CA ALA A 60 -9.00 -3.99 -3.08
C ALA A 60 -10.03 -2.83 -2.99
N VAL A 61 -10.11 -2.15 -1.84
CA VAL A 61 -10.99 -0.97 -1.68
C VAL A 61 -10.60 0.15 -2.65
N VAL A 62 -9.30 0.42 -2.81
CA VAL A 62 -8.81 1.44 -3.75
C VAL A 62 -9.26 1.13 -5.18
N ILE A 63 -9.12 -0.11 -5.63
CA ILE A 63 -9.48 -0.44 -7.02
C ILE A 63 -11.00 -0.53 -7.18
N PHE A 64 -11.67 -1.34 -6.37
CA PHE A 64 -13.09 -1.64 -6.57
C PHE A 64 -14.01 -0.50 -6.13
N THR A 65 -13.66 0.21 -5.05
CA THR A 65 -14.49 1.32 -4.54
C THR A 65 -14.09 2.65 -5.15
N ILE A 66 -12.79 2.97 -5.18
CA ILE A 66 -12.32 4.31 -5.56
C ILE A 66 -12.16 4.42 -7.09
N VAL A 67 -11.45 3.50 -7.73
CA VAL A 67 -11.23 3.55 -9.18
C VAL A 67 -12.51 3.16 -9.94
N PHE A 68 -13.11 2.01 -9.63
CA PHE A 68 -14.33 1.57 -10.33
C PHE A 68 -15.61 2.18 -9.79
N GLY A 69 -15.78 2.25 -8.46
CA GLY A 69 -17.00 2.78 -7.86
C GLY A 69 -17.18 4.29 -8.05
N LEU A 70 -16.11 5.07 -7.96
CA LEU A 70 -16.14 6.54 -8.15
C LEU A 70 -15.67 7.00 -9.54
N GLY A 71 -15.25 6.07 -10.40
CA GLY A 71 -14.80 6.37 -11.77
C GLY A 71 -13.52 7.22 -11.84
N MET A 72 -12.72 7.25 -10.78
CA MET A 72 -11.48 8.02 -10.77
C MET A 72 -10.34 7.29 -11.47
N SER A 73 -9.41 8.04 -12.06
CA SER A 73 -8.20 7.45 -12.62
C SER A 73 -7.32 6.85 -11.52
N TRP A 74 -6.56 5.81 -11.86
CA TRP A 74 -5.66 5.17 -10.90
C TRP A 74 -4.59 6.13 -10.37
N GLN A 75 -4.16 7.11 -11.16
CA GLN A 75 -3.21 8.14 -10.74
C GLN A 75 -3.82 9.05 -9.67
N GLN A 76 -5.09 9.45 -9.82
CA GLN A 76 -5.80 10.23 -8.80
C GLN A 76 -5.97 9.43 -7.51
N ALA A 77 -6.35 8.15 -7.61
CA ALA A 77 -6.48 7.28 -6.46
C ALA A 77 -5.14 7.11 -5.72
N MET A 78 -4.04 6.88 -6.44
CA MET A 78 -2.69 6.79 -5.85
C MET A 78 -2.23 8.12 -5.23
N GLY A 79 -2.59 9.26 -5.83
CA GLY A 79 -2.32 10.58 -5.26
C GLY A 79 -2.99 10.79 -3.91
N ILE A 80 -4.25 10.36 -3.77
CA ILE A 80 -4.98 10.41 -2.49
C ILE A 80 -4.28 9.55 -1.44
N ILE A 81 -3.81 8.34 -1.81
CA ILE A 81 -3.11 7.44 -0.89
C ILE A 81 -1.81 8.07 -0.36
N VAL A 82 -1.04 8.75 -1.22
CA VAL A 82 0.19 9.42 -0.78
C VAL A 82 -0.13 10.56 0.18
N ILE A 83 -1.16 11.37 -0.11
CA ILE A 83 -1.59 12.46 0.77
C ILE A 83 -2.07 11.91 2.12
N GLU A 84 -2.88 10.84 2.11
CA GLU A 84 -3.34 10.16 3.32
C GLU A 84 -2.16 9.64 4.16
N GLY A 85 -1.19 8.98 3.52
CA GLY A 85 0.02 8.49 4.19
C GLY A 85 0.85 9.62 4.82
N ILE A 86 0.95 10.78 4.17
CA ILE A 86 1.61 11.96 4.74
C ILE A 86 0.84 12.47 5.97
N ILE A 87 -0.48 12.62 5.87
CA ILE A 87 -1.33 13.08 6.97
C ILE A 87 -1.22 12.13 8.18
N VAL A 88 -1.31 10.82 7.94
CA VAL A 88 -1.15 9.80 8.98
C VAL A 88 0.25 9.86 9.60
N THR A 89 1.29 10.01 8.78
CA THR A 89 2.66 10.14 9.29
C THR A 89 2.80 11.37 10.19
N ILE A 90 2.23 12.51 9.81
CA ILE A 90 2.23 13.72 10.65
C ILE A 90 1.48 13.48 11.97
N PHE A 91 0.32 12.81 11.93
CA PHE A 91 -0.43 12.49 13.15
C PHE A 91 0.31 11.51 14.07
N VAL A 92 1.04 10.56 13.51
CA VAL A 92 1.88 9.65 14.29
C VAL A 92 3.06 10.39 14.93
N LEU A 93 3.72 11.28 14.19
CA LEU A 93 4.86 12.07 14.71
C LEU A 93 4.46 13.12 15.75
N THR A 94 3.29 13.73 15.60
CA THR A 94 2.78 14.73 16.55
C THR A 94 2.23 14.12 17.84
N GLY A 95 2.17 12.79 17.95
CA GLY A 95 1.76 12.10 19.19
C GLY A 95 0.26 12.20 19.50
N LEU A 96 -0.56 12.73 18.58
CA LEU A 96 -2.01 12.86 18.76
C LEU A 96 -2.69 11.50 19.04
N ARG A 97 -2.07 10.41 18.57
CA ARG A 97 -2.45 9.03 18.91
C ARG A 97 -2.53 8.78 20.43
N SER A 98 -1.66 9.37 21.25
CA SER A 98 -1.71 9.21 22.72
C SER A 98 -2.70 10.16 23.39
N MET A 99 -3.14 11.22 22.69
CA MET A 99 -4.11 12.18 23.22
C MET A 99 -5.55 11.75 22.97
N ILE A 100 -5.83 11.04 21.87
CA ILE A 100 -7.16 10.53 21.55
C ILE A 100 -7.47 9.20 22.26
N MET A 101 -6.44 8.41 22.60
CA MET A 101 -6.58 7.11 23.29
C MET A 101 -6.37 7.18 24.82
N ARG A 102 -6.30 8.38 25.39
CA ARG A 102 -6.49 8.63 26.83
C ARG A 102 -7.91 9.12 27.06
#